data_AF-A0A6J4S8V6-F1
#
_entry.id   AF-A0A6J4S8V6-F1
#
_cell.length_a   1.000
_cell.length_b   1.000
_cell.length_c   1.000
_cell.angle_alpha   90.00
_cell.angle_beta   90.00
_cell.angle_gamma   90.00
#
_symmetry.space_group_name_H-M   'P 1'
#
loop_
_entity.id
_entity.type
_entity.pdbx_description
1 polymer ?
#
loop_
_entity_poly.entity_id
_entity_poly.type
_entity_poly.pdbx_seq_one_letter_code
_entity_poly.pdbx_strand_id
1 'polypeptide(L)'
;MRDGYLVRNPVDDVRRLKAASKTQPFLQLDQVEPLLKATQAKDRPLLLTLLRAGLRIGEALALRWRDVDLLADPPRLTITRTWDPASKLEGAERRGVEGLSRPARRSA
;
A
#
# COMPACT_ATOMS: atom_id res chain seq x y z
N MET A 1 20.24 -4.57 -20.99
CA MET A 1 19.11 -4.07 -21.80
C MET A 1 18.34 -5.27 -22.33
N ARG A 2 17.02 -5.34 -22.13
CA ARG A 2 16.24 -6.59 -22.28
C ARG A 2 16.17 -7.13 -23.71
N ASP A 3 16.21 -6.25 -24.72
CA ASP A 3 15.95 -6.64 -26.12
C ASP A 3 17.08 -6.25 -27.09
N GLY A 4 18.25 -5.83 -26.60
CA GLY A 4 19.44 -5.56 -27.43
C GLY A 4 19.38 -4.33 -28.36
N TYR A 5 18.23 -3.67 -28.51
CA TYR A 5 18.04 -2.52 -29.43
C TYR A 5 18.73 -1.22 -29.03
N LEU A 6 19.27 -1.14 -27.83
CA LEU A 6 19.96 0.04 -27.33
C LEU A 6 21.29 -0.39 -26.74
N VAL A 7 22.34 0.37 -27.04
CA VAL A 7 23.71 0.11 -26.56
C VAL A 7 23.88 0.61 -25.12
N ARG A 8 23.12 1.64 -24.72
CA ARG A 8 23.11 2.23 -23.37
C ARG A 8 21.75 2.81 -23.03
N ASN A 9 21.39 2.88 -21.75
CA ASN A 9 20.15 3.52 -21.32
C ASN A 9 20.24 5.04 -21.54
N PRO A 10 19.41 5.62 -22.42
CA PRO A 10 19.48 7.05 -22.75
C PRO A 10 19.14 7.98 -21.57
N VAL A 11 18.60 7.43 -20.47
CA VAL A 11 18.24 8.19 -19.26
C VAL A 11 19.35 8.16 -18.20
N ASP A 12 20.44 7.39 -18.39
CA ASP A 12 21.50 7.25 -17.38
C ASP A 12 22.18 8.59 -17.02
N ASP A 13 22.42 9.45 -18.01
CA ASP A 13 23.10 10.74 -17.84
C ASP A 13 22.15 11.91 -17.60
N VAL A 14 20.84 11.66 -17.56
CA VAL A 14 19.83 12.72 -17.43
C VAL A 14 19.54 12.99 -15.96
N ARG A 15 19.81 14.22 -15.52
CA ARG A 15 19.44 14.69 -14.17
C ARG A 15 17.91 14.65 -14.03
N ARG A 16 17.42 13.94 -13.01
CA ARG A 16 16.00 13.93 -12.67
C ARG A 16 15.51 15.35 -12.40
N LEU A 17 14.46 15.76 -13.10
CA LEU A 17 13.77 16.99 -12.81
C LEU A 17 13.13 16.90 -11.42
N LYS A 18 13.24 17.99 -10.65
CA LYS A 18 12.62 18.07 -9.33
C LYS A 18 11.10 18.15 -9.51
N ALA A 19 10.42 17.04 -9.27
CA ALA A 19 8.96 17.04 -9.24
C ALA A 19 8.47 17.80 -8.01
N ALA A 20 7.45 18.64 -8.17
CA ALA A 20 6.73 19.20 -7.04
C ALA A 20 6.07 18.06 -6.26
N SER A 21 6.40 17.92 -4.98
CA SER A 21 5.71 16.98 -4.11
C SER A 21 4.32 17.52 -3.80
N LYS A 22 3.29 16.71 -4.01
CA LYS A 22 1.94 17.04 -3.56
C LYS A 22 1.80 16.66 -2.09
N THR A 23 1.53 17.63 -1.23
CA THR A 23 1.15 17.35 0.16
C THR A 23 -0.07 16.46 0.17
N GLN A 24 0.05 15.29 0.79
CA GLN A 24 -1.09 14.40 1.00
C GLN A 24 -1.81 14.83 2.29
N PRO A 25 -3.14 15.05 2.25
CA PRO A 25 -3.89 15.27 3.47
C PRO A 25 -3.80 14.02 4.35
N PHE A 26 -3.63 14.23 5.65
CA PHE A 26 -3.61 13.17 6.65
C PHE A 26 -4.80 13.34 7.60
N LEU A 27 -5.18 12.23 8.23
CA LEU A 27 -6.31 12.17 9.14
C LEU A 27 -6.02 13.02 10.39
N GLN A 28 -6.93 13.96 10.68
CA GLN A 28 -6.86 14.77 11.90
C GLN A 28 -7.49 14.02 13.09
N LEU A 29 -7.11 14.40 14.32
CA LEU A 29 -7.54 13.69 15.52
C LEU A 29 -9.06 13.74 15.75
N ASP A 30 -9.70 14.87 15.42
CA ASP A 30 -11.15 15.08 15.45
C ASP A 30 -11.89 14.25 14.39
N GLN A 31 -11.21 13.83 13.32
CA GLN A 31 -11.75 13.01 12.25
C GLN A 31 -11.73 11.50 12.56
N VAL A 32 -10.99 11.07 13.59
CA VAL A 32 -10.89 9.64 13.96
C VAL A 32 -12.24 9.07 14.39
N GLU A 33 -12.96 9.75 15.27
CA GLU A 33 -14.26 9.30 15.77
C GLU A 33 -15.34 9.20 14.67
N PRO A 34 -15.53 10.23 13.81
CA PRO A 34 -16.40 10.14 12.65
C PRO A 34 -16.05 8.97 11.72
N LEU A 35 -14.75 8.74 11.46
CA LEU A 35 -14.29 7.65 10.60
C LEU A 35 -14.67 6.28 11.18
N LEU A 36 -14.42 6.05 12.47
CA LEU A 36 -14.75 4.78 13.14
C LEU A 36 -16.26 4.52 13.18
N LYS A 37 -17.07 5.57 13.37
CA LYS A 37 -18.54 5.48 13.34
C LYS A 37 -19.05 5.10 11.95
N ALA A 38 -18.51 5.70 10.90
CA ALA A 38 -18.88 5.41 9.50
C ALA A 38 -18.40 4.03 9.02
N THR A 39 -17.43 3.42 9.70
CA THR A 39 -16.85 2.12 9.33
C THR A 39 -17.73 0.96 9.77
N GLN A 40 -17.85 -0.06 8.91
CA GLN A 40 -18.51 -1.33 9.23
C GLN A 40 -17.87 -1.99 10.46
N ALA A 41 -18.67 -2.56 11.36
CA ALA A 41 -18.18 -3.16 12.60
C ALA A 41 -17.03 -4.18 12.40
N LYS A 42 -17.07 -4.95 11.31
CA LYS A 42 -16.05 -5.93 10.96
C LYS A 42 -14.66 -5.34 10.66
N ASP A 43 -14.62 -4.10 10.15
CA ASP A 43 -13.38 -3.45 9.68
C ASP A 43 -12.79 -2.51 10.75
N ARG A 44 -13.57 -2.18 11.79
CA ARG A 44 -13.14 -1.30 12.89
C ARG A 44 -11.89 -1.78 13.63
N PRO A 45 -11.72 -3.08 13.94
CA PRO A 45 -10.50 -3.54 14.62
C PRO A 45 -9.24 -3.24 13.80
N LEU A 46 -9.28 -3.46 12.48
CA LEU A 46 -8.16 -3.17 11.59
C LEU A 46 -7.80 -1.68 11.60
N LEU A 47 -8.80 -0.81 11.48
CA LEU A 47 -8.60 0.64 11.54
C LEU A 47 -8.03 1.10 12.88
N LEU A 48 -8.54 0.57 13.99
CA LEU A 48 -8.02 0.86 15.32
C LEU A 48 -6.56 0.42 15.46
N THR A 49 -6.20 -0.77 14.97
CA THR A 49 -4.81 -1.24 14.97
C THR A 49 -3.92 -0.30 14.15
N LEU A 50 -4.33 0.10 12.95
CA LEU A 50 -3.55 1.01 12.11
C LEU A 50 -3.37 2.38 12.77
N LEU A 51 -4.42 2.93 13.37
CA LEU A 51 -4.40 4.25 14.01
C LEU A 51 -3.59 4.26 15.31
N ARG A 52 -3.64 3.17 16.10
CA ARG A 52 -2.99 3.11 17.41
C ARG A 52 -1.55 2.59 17.36
N ALA A 53 -1.25 1.67 16.45
CA ALA A 53 0.08 1.07 16.34
C ALA A 53 0.90 1.63 15.16
N GLY A 54 0.30 2.39 14.23
CA GLY A 54 1.01 3.04 13.13
C GLY A 54 1.55 2.06 12.07
N LEU A 55 0.94 0.88 11.93
CA LEU A 55 1.40 -0.15 11.01
C LEU A 55 1.14 0.23 9.55
N ARG A 56 1.98 -0.25 8.63
CA ARG A 56 1.62 -0.25 7.21
C ARG A 56 0.48 -1.22 6.96
N ILE A 57 -0.38 -0.91 5.99
CA ILE A 57 -1.52 -1.78 5.65
C ILE A 57 -1.10 -3.23 5.38
N GLY A 58 0.01 -3.44 4.66
CA GLY A 58 0.53 -4.79 4.39
C GLY A 58 0.99 -5.52 5.65
N GLU A 59 1.54 -4.81 6.63
CA GLU A 59 1.98 -5.39 7.91
C GLU A 59 0.76 -5.79 8.75
N ALA A 60 -0.24 -4.89 8.85
CA ALA A 60 -1.48 -5.18 9.57
C ALA A 60 -2.25 -6.37 8.97
N LEU A 61 -2.32 -6.45 7.63
CA LEU A 61 -2.92 -7.58 6.92
C LEU A 61 -2.13 -8.89 7.07
N ALA A 62 -0.85 -8.81 7.39
CA ALA A 62 0.01 -9.96 7.62
C ALA A 62 0.17 -10.32 9.10
N LEU A 63 -0.55 -9.68 10.01
CA LEU A 63 -0.52 -10.06 11.42
C LEU A 63 -1.13 -11.46 11.61
N ARG A 64 -0.49 -12.30 12.43
CA ARG A 64 -1.04 -13.57 12.92
C ARG A 64 -1.24 -13.50 14.43
N TRP A 65 -2.06 -14.37 14.98
CA TRP A 65 -2.26 -14.45 16.44
C TRP A 65 -0.96 -14.65 17.23
N ARG A 66 0.01 -15.42 16.71
CA ARG A 66 1.33 -15.61 17.33
C ARG A 66 2.17 -14.33 17.42
N ASP A 67 1.83 -13.32 16.61
CA ASP A 67 2.54 -12.05 16.55
C ASP A 67 1.97 -11.03 17.56
N VAL A 68 0.89 -11.39 18.27
CA VAL A 68 0.14 -10.54 19.19
C VAL A 68 0.32 -11.05 20.61
N ASP A 69 0.97 -10.25 21.45
CA ASP A 69 1.11 -10.50 22.88
C ASP A 69 0.41 -9.40 23.69
N LEU A 70 -0.84 -9.65 24.05
CA LEU A 70 -1.64 -8.73 24.86
C LEU A 70 -1.39 -8.88 26.37
N LEU A 71 -0.71 -9.94 26.80
CA LEU A 71 -0.47 -10.25 28.20
C LEU A 71 0.90 -9.75 28.69
N ALA A 72 1.83 -9.49 27.76
CA ALA A 72 3.06 -8.78 28.06
C ALA A 72 2.77 -7.37 28.63
N ASP A 73 3.70 -6.88 29.46
CA ASP A 73 3.70 -5.51 29.97
C ASP A 73 4.98 -4.77 29.51
N PRO A 74 4.88 -3.80 28.58
CA PRO A 74 3.66 -3.38 27.87
C PRO A 74 3.22 -4.39 26.79
N PRO A 75 1.92 -4.37 26.38
CA PRO A 75 1.43 -5.18 25.27
C PRO A 75 2.25 -4.98 23.99
N ARG A 76 2.52 -6.07 23.28
CA ARG A 76 3.45 -6.09 22.14
C ARG A 76 2.83 -6.68 20.89
N LEU A 77 3.13 -6.03 19.77
CA LEU A 77 2.92 -6.57 18.42
C LEU A 77 4.30 -6.81 17.78
N THR A 78 4.52 -8.00 17.23
CA THR A 78 5.77 -8.36 16.56
C THR A 78 5.55 -8.49 15.05
N ILE A 79 6.07 -7.56 14.25
CA ILE A 79 5.92 -7.64 12.79
C ILE A 79 7.00 -8.53 12.20
N THR A 80 6.57 -9.67 11.65
CA THR A 80 7.47 -10.67 11.04
C THR A 80 7.40 -10.70 9.52
N ARG A 81 6.37 -10.10 8.92
CA ARG A 81 6.10 -10.17 7.48
C ARG A 81 5.19 -9.04 7.01
N THR A 82 5.20 -8.81 5.70
CA THR A 82 4.33 -7.85 5.02
C THR A 82 3.54 -8.56 3.95
N TRP A 83 2.23 -8.29 3.89
CA TRP A 83 1.38 -8.73 2.80
C TRP A 83 1.60 -7.82 1.60
N ASP A 84 1.96 -8.40 0.47
CA ASP A 84 2.15 -7.69 -0.79
C ASP A 84 1.12 -8.19 -1.83
N PRO A 85 0.29 -7.29 -2.39
CA PRO A 85 -0.64 -7.65 -3.44
C PRO A 85 0.04 -8.13 -4.73
N ALA A 86 1.33 -7.87 -4.93
CA ALA A 86 2.12 -8.38 -6.06
C ALA A 86 2.69 -9.78 -5.83
N SER A 87 2.62 -10.35 -4.62
CA SER A 87 2.92 -11.77 -4.34
C SER A 87 1.85 -12.74 -4.89
N LYS A 88 0.93 -12.22 -5.69
CA LYS A 88 -0.11 -12.97 -6.39
C LYS A 88 0.53 -14.10 -7.20
N LEU A 89 0.00 -15.32 -7.02
CA LEU A 89 0.24 -16.44 -7.93
C LEU A 89 -0.05 -15.98 -9.37
N GLU A 90 0.72 -16.48 -10.34
CA GLU A 90 0.47 -16.22 -11.76
C GLU A 90 -1.02 -16.44 -12.07
N GLY A 91 -1.70 -15.40 -12.55
CA GLY A 91 -3.12 -15.46 -12.93
C GLY A 91 -4.11 -14.74 -12.00
N ALA A 92 -3.71 -14.19 -10.86
CA ALA A 92 -4.64 -13.42 -10.04
C ALA A 92 -4.90 -12.01 -10.62
N GLU A 93 -6.06 -11.85 -11.26
CA GLU A 93 -6.52 -10.61 -11.90
C GLU A 93 -6.40 -9.38 -10.97
N ARG A 94 -5.99 -8.25 -11.55
CA ARG A 94 -5.91 -6.96 -10.85
C ARG A 94 -7.32 -6.37 -10.73
N ARG A 95 -8.05 -6.67 -9.64
CA ARG A 95 -9.23 -5.88 -9.29
C ARG A 95 -8.81 -4.44 -8.98
N GLY A 96 -9.33 -3.47 -9.75
CA GLY A 96 -9.21 -2.04 -9.48
C GLY A 96 -8.40 -1.21 -10.50
N VAL A 97 -8.07 -1.74 -11.68
CA VAL A 97 -7.45 -0.93 -12.77
C VAL A 97 -8.38 -0.81 -13.98
N GLU A 98 -9.68 -0.77 -13.77
CA GLU A 98 -10.60 -0.30 -14.80
C GLU A 98 -10.60 1.23 -14.78
N GLY A 99 -9.69 1.81 -15.56
CA GLY A 99 -9.69 3.27 -15.71
C GLY A 99 -8.40 3.91 -16.19
N LEU A 100 -7.60 3.29 -17.07
CA LEU A 100 -6.75 4.04 -18.00
C LEU A 100 -6.20 3.19 -19.17
N SER A 101 -7.03 2.35 -19.80
CA SER A 101 -6.67 1.86 -21.13
C SER A 101 -7.01 2.96 -22.14
N ARG A 102 -6.02 3.80 -22.48
CA ARG A 102 -6.11 4.64 -23.68
C ARG A 102 -6.10 3.68 -24.88
N PRO A 103 -7.14 3.65 -25.73
CA PRO A 103 -7.11 2.76 -26.89
C PRO A 103 -5.94 3.15 -27.80
N ALA A 104 -5.17 2.13 -28.20
CA ALA A 104 -4.11 2.26 -29.19
C ALA A 104 -4.73 2.85 -30.48
N ARG A 105 -4.18 3.97 -30.95
CA ARG A 105 -4.49 4.50 -32.27
C ARG A 105 -4.05 3.47 -33.30
N ARG A 106 -5.00 2.86 -34.01
CA ARG A 106 -4.71 2.11 -35.23
C ARG A 106 -4.27 3.10 -36.31
N SER A 107 -3.08 2.93 -36.86
CA SER A 107 -2.69 3.54 -38.13
C SER A 107 -3.27 2.66 -39.24
N ALA A 108 -3.98 3.28 -40.17
CA ALA A 108 -4.06 2.82 -41.55
C ALA A 108 -2.73 3.12 -42.27
#